data_AF-A0A926Z6T3-F1
#
_entry.id   AF-A0A926Z6T3-F1
#
_cell.length_a   1.000
_cell.length_b   1.000
_cell.length_c   1.000
_cell.angle_alpha   90.00
_cell.angle_beta   90.00
_cell.angle_gamma   90.00
#
_symmetry.space_group_name_H-M   'P 1'
#
loop_
_entity.id
_entity.type
_entity.pdbx_description
1 polymer ?
#
loop_
_entity_poly.entity_id
_entity_poly.type
_entity_poly.pdbx_seq_one_letter_code
_entity_poly.pdbx_strand_id
1 'polypeptide(L)' 'MKKVLANILHCIEHGTELGWMLDPEEQNLFVISSDRRIQMFKGSQSVPVLMGIELDLTVAQIFEWLSF' A
#
# COMPACT_ATOMS: atom_id res chain seq x y z
N MET A 1 6.92 -10.40 7.21
CA MET A 1 5.51 -9.90 7.17
C MET A 1 5.03 -9.26 8.47
N LYS A 2 4.98 -9.94 9.62
CA LYS A 2 4.33 -9.40 10.85
C LYS A 2 4.87 -8.05 11.36
N LYS A 3 6.17 -7.80 11.25
CA LYS A 3 6.80 -6.54 11.72
C LYS A 3 6.41 -5.31 10.88
N VAL A 4 6.32 -5.46 9.56
CA VAL A 4 5.97 -4.35 8.66
C VAL A 4 4.53 -3.90 8.90
N LEU A 5 3.60 -4.86 8.97
CA LEU A 5 2.20 -4.57 9.29
C LEU A 5 2.07 -3.91 10.67
N ALA A 6 2.79 -4.40 11.68
CA ALA A 6 2.78 -3.80 13.02
C ALA A 6 3.26 -2.34 13.00
N ASN A 7 4.30 -2.02 12.23
CA ASN A 7 4.78 -0.65 12.08
C ASN A 7 3.73 0.24 11.39
N ILE A 8 3.09 -0.24 10.32
CA ILE A 8 2.05 0.55 9.62
C ILE A 8 0.87 0.81 10.55
N LEU A 9 0.41 -0.20 11.30
CA LEU A 9 -0.68 -0.03 12.27
C LEU A 9 -0.31 0.97 13.39
N HIS A 10 0.95 0.94 13.87
CA HIS A 10 1.45 1.93 14.82
C HIS A 10 1.43 3.35 14.24
N CYS A 11 1.81 3.53 12.98
CA CYS A 11 1.73 4.83 12.31
C CYS A 11 0.27 5.31 12.17
N ILE A 12 -0.65 4.41 11.81
CA ILE A 12 -2.09 4.71 11.70
C ILE A 12 -2.68 5.10 13.05
N GLU A 13 -2.27 4.43 14.13
CA GLU A 13 -2.62 4.81 15.51
C GLU A 13 -2.22 6.25 15.88
N HIS A 14 -1.18 6.79 15.23
CA HIS A 14 -0.65 8.12 15.47
C HIS A 14 -1.05 9.12 14.38
N GLY A 15 -2.13 8.85 13.64
CA GLY A 15 -2.72 9.79 12.69
C GLY A 15 -2.27 9.66 11.24
N THR A 16 -1.56 8.59 10.88
CA THR A 16 -1.29 8.28 9.47
C THR A 16 -2.58 7.87 8.77
N GLU A 17 -2.85 8.48 7.62
CA GLU A 17 -4.11 8.28 6.90
C GLU A 17 -4.13 7.03 6.00
N LEU A 18 -2.95 6.64 5.50
CA LEU A 18 -2.81 5.56 4.52
C LEU A 18 -1.42 4.91 4.62
N GLY A 19 -1.38 3.58 4.61
CA GLY A 19 -0.14 2.81 4.52
C GLY A 19 -0.19 1.82 3.37
N TRP A 20 0.93 1.67 2.64
CA TRP A 20 1.12 0.64 1.62
C TRP A 20 2.10 -0.42 2.14
N MET A 21 1.76 -1.69 1.96
CA MET A 21 2.63 -2.82 2.23
C MET A 21 2.72 -3.65 0.95
N LEU A 22 3.92 -3.71 0.37
CA LEU A 22 4.19 -4.45 -0.84
C LEU A 22 4.72 -5.84 -0.49
N ASP A 23 4.24 -6.83 -1.22
CA ASP A 23 4.78 -8.19 -1.25
C ASP A 23 5.37 -8.45 -2.66
N PRO A 24 6.69 -8.30 -2.84
CA PRO A 24 7.34 -8.47 -4.13
C PRO A 24 7.30 -9.90 -4.68
N GLU A 25 7.24 -10.92 -3.81
CA GLU A 25 7.24 -12.33 -4.25
C GLU A 25 5.94 -12.67 -4.98
N GLU A 26 4.81 -12.19 -4.45
CA GLU A 26 3.48 -12.44 -5.02
C GLU A 26 2.93 -11.26 -5.86
N GLN A 27 3.68 -10.15 -5.95
CA GLN A 27 3.24 -8.90 -6.56
C GLN A 27 1.89 -8.39 -6.00
N ASN A 28 1.72 -8.50 -4.69
CA ASN A 28 0.54 -8.00 -3.99
C ASN A 28 0.84 -6.64 -3.35
N LEU A 29 -0.11 -5.72 -3.46
CA LEU A 29 -0.08 -4.47 -2.71
C LEU A 29 -1.24 -4.46 -1.73
N PHE A 30 -0.92 -4.33 -0.44
CA PHE A 30 -1.91 -4.15 0.61
C PHE A 30 -1.98 -2.67 0.99
N VAL A 31 -3.19 -2.12 0.93
CA VAL A 31 -3.49 -0.78 1.42
C VAL A 31 -4.15 -0.91 2.78
N ILE A 32 -3.64 -0.16 3.75
CA ILE A 32 -4.19 -0.05 5.09
C ILE A 32 -4.67 1.39 5.28
N SER A 33 -5.98 1.58 5.42
CA SER A 33 -6.60 2.89 5.64
C SER A 33 -6.58 3.29 7.12
N SER A 34 -6.83 4.57 7.39
CA SER A 34 -6.89 5.14 8.74
C SER A 34 -7.85 4.42 9.70
N ASP A 35 -8.91 3.80 9.19
CA ASP A 35 -9.86 2.97 9.94
C ASP A 35 -9.41 1.51 10.11
N ARG A 36 -8.14 1.21 9.80
CA ARG A 36 -7.48 -0.10 9.87
C ARG A 36 -8.07 -1.17 8.97
N ARG A 37 -8.85 -0.80 7.93
CA ARG A 37 -9.21 -1.76 6.89
C ARG A 37 -8.01 -2.08 6.01
N ILE A 38 -7.87 -3.36 5.68
CA ILE A 38 -6.82 -3.86 4.78
C ILE A 38 -7.48 -4.29 3.48
N GLN A 39 -7.00 -3.76 2.37
CA GLN A 39 -7.46 -4.11 1.03
C GLN A 39 -6.28 -4.55 0.17
N MET A 40 -6.48 -5.60 -0.62
CA MET A 40 -5.45 -6.13 -1.52
C MET A 40 -5.71 -5.67 -2.95
N PHE A 41 -4.66 -5.25 -3.64
CA PHE A 41 -4.63 -4.82 -5.02
C PHE A 41 -3.58 -5.61 -5.80
N LYS A 42 -3.86 -5.89 -7.07
CA LYS A 42 -2.97 -6.62 -7.99
C LYS A 42 -3.06 -6.09 -9.43
N GLY A 43 -2.04 -6.38 -10.24
CA GLY A 43 -2.06 -6.15 -11.69
C GLY A 43 -2.35 -4.69 -12.07
N SER A 44 -3.34 -4.47 -12.93
CA SER A 44 -3.70 -3.14 -13.44
C SER A 44 -4.63 -2.33 -12.52
N GLN A 45 -4.91 -2.81 -11.29
CA GLN A 45 -5.74 -2.05 -10.36
C GLN A 45 -5.04 -0.76 -9.95
N SER A 46 -5.74 0.38 -10.05
CA SER A 46 -5.26 1.66 -9.53
C SER A 46 -5.24 1.63 -8.01
N VAL A 47 -4.18 2.17 -7.43
CA VAL A 47 -3.89 2.12 -6.00
C VAL A 47 -4.36 3.43 -5.35
N PRO A 48 -5.15 3.36 -4.26
CA PRO A 48 -5.52 4.53 -3.49
C PRO A 48 -4.29 5.34 -3.04
N VAL A 49 -4.33 6.64 -3.26
CA VAL A 49 -3.35 7.62 -2.78
C VAL A 49 -4.02 8.56 -1.76
N LEU A 50 -3.21 9.37 -1.07
CA LEU A 50 -3.74 10.37 -0.13
C LEU A 50 -4.55 11.45 -0.87
N MET A 51 -5.56 12.00 -0.19
CA MET A 51 -6.35 13.10 -0.72
C MET A 51 -5.45 14.31 -1.01
N GLY A 52 -5.60 14.91 -2.19
CA GLY A 52 -4.80 16.06 -2.62
C GLY A 52 -3.47 15.70 -3.29
N ILE A 53 -3.12 14.42 -3.38
CA ILE A 53 -2.01 13.95 -4.22
C ILE A 53 -2.56 13.53 -5.58
N GLU A 54 -2.15 14.23 -6.63
CA GLU A 54 -2.41 13.83 -8.02
C GLU A 54 -1.41 12.77 -8.46
N LEU A 55 -1.70 11.52 -8.10
CA LEU A 55 -0.87 10.37 -8.44
C LEU A 55 -1.78 9.21 -8.87
N ASP A 56 -1.69 8.84 -10.13
CA ASP A 56 -2.37 7.66 -10.68
C ASP A 56 -1.35 6.56 -10.93
N LEU A 57 -1.40 5.51 -10.09
CA LEU A 57 -0.50 4.38 -10.16
C LEU A 57 -1.26 3.08 -10.12
N THR A 58 -0.88 2.16 -10.99
CA THR A 58 -1.30 0.77 -10.94
C THR A 58 -0.29 -0.08 -10.17
N VAL A 59 -0.75 -1.20 -9.61
CA VAL A 59 0.14 -2.15 -8.92
C VAL A 59 1.25 -2.65 -9.86
N ALA A 60 0.94 -2.92 -11.12
CA ALA A 60 1.91 -3.34 -12.12
C ALA A 60 3.04 -2.32 -12.30
N GLN A 61 2.72 -1.02 -12.44
CA GLN A 61 3.72 0.04 -12.56
C GLN A 61 4.63 0.14 -11.33
N ILE A 62 4.07 -0.01 -10.13
CA ILE A 62 4.85 -0.01 -8.88
C ILE A 62 5.85 -1.16 -8.87
N PHE A 63 5.44 -2.36 -9.28
CA PHE A 63 6.34 -3.52 -9.31
C PHE A 63 7.33 -3.51 -10.48
N GLU A 64 7.02 -2.87 -11.61
CA GLU A 64 7.98 -2.63 -12.69
C GLU A 64 9.20 -1.85 -12.17
N TRP A 65 9.01 -0.90 -11.25
CA TRP A 65 10.10 -0.13 -10.64
C TRP A 65 10.96 -0.90 -9.65
N LEU A 66 10.46 -2.03 -9.14
CA LEU A 66 11.18 -2.89 -8.19
C LEU A 66 12.08 -3.92 -8.89
N SER A 67 12.17 -3.89 -10.23
CA SER A 67 13.04 -4.75 -11.01
C SER A 67 14.52 -4.45 -10.67
N PHE A 68 15.16 -5.37 -9.95
CA PHE A 68 16.60 -5.35 -9.63
C PHE A 68 17.44 -6.07 -10.69
#